data_AF-A0A1B6D849-F1
#
_entry.id   AF-A0A1B6D849-F1
#
_cell.length_a   1.000
_cell.length_b   1.000
_cell.length_c   1.000
_cell.angle_alpha   90.00
_cell.angle_beta   90.00
_cell.angle_gamma   90.00
#
_symmetry.space_group_name_H-M   'P 1'
#
loop_
_entity.id
_entity.type
_entity.pdbx_description
1 polymer ?
#
loop_
_entity_poly.entity_id
_entity_poly.type
_entity_poly.pdbx_seq_one_letter_code
_entity_poly.pdbx_strand_id
1 'polypeptide(L)'
;FKCQNHLKVIMESAVLLIALVNVVVGFTFNDTFLMPKLDRQITNEMLEPQPGGGPHLLGEAMFFYKNLNAAAELAEGKDKRGEEVYLDFMRDGGPHFIKRSYDRELMTNTFKWNPDQWQEFTAIVGAVERAWKVLEDNAIKNA
;
A
#
# COMPACT_ATOMS: atom_id res chain seq x y z
N PHE A 1 36.77 33.07 -4.50
CA PHE A 1 37.16 31.74 -3.95
C PHE A 1 36.21 31.20 -2.89
N LYS A 2 35.82 31.94 -1.83
CA LYS A 2 34.91 31.40 -0.77
C LYS A 2 33.49 31.00 -1.27
N CYS A 3 32.91 31.73 -2.22
CA CYS A 3 31.53 31.50 -2.67
C CYS A 3 31.37 30.22 -3.53
N GLN A 4 32.38 29.84 -4.32
CA GLN A 4 32.33 28.64 -5.17
C GLN A 4 32.39 27.33 -4.38
N ASN A 5 33.10 27.31 -3.24
CA ASN A 5 33.16 26.11 -2.38
C ASN A 5 31.81 25.83 -1.69
N HIS A 6 31.08 26.87 -1.28
CA HIS A 6 29.75 26.69 -0.66
C HIS A 6 28.71 26.15 -1.66
N LEU A 7 28.72 26.64 -2.90
CA LEU A 7 27.84 26.14 -3.98
C LEU A 7 28.13 24.67 -4.31
N LYS A 8 29.41 24.28 -4.33
CA LYS A 8 29.81 22.89 -4.59
C LYS A 8 29.34 21.93 -3.50
N VAL A 9 29.50 22.31 -2.23
CA VAL A 9 29.04 21.50 -1.08
C VAL A 9 27.51 21.37 -1.08
N ILE A 10 26.77 22.44 -1.41
CA ILE A 10 25.31 22.37 -1.51
C ILE A 10 24.87 21.42 -2.63
N MET A 11 25.51 21.50 -3.80
CA MET A 11 25.21 20.59 -4.91
C MET A 11 25.52 19.13 -4.58
N GLU A 12 26.68 18.84 -3.98
CA GLU A 12 27.07 17.48 -3.58
C GLU A 12 26.10 16.92 -2.51
N SER A 13 25.67 17.76 -1.56
CA SER A 13 24.68 17.39 -0.55
C SER A 13 23.29 17.12 -1.15
N ALA A 14 22.87 17.92 -2.14
CA ALA A 14 21.59 17.74 -2.82
C ALA A 14 21.57 16.44 -3.64
N VAL A 15 22.68 16.11 -4.33
CA VAL A 15 22.81 14.85 -5.08
C VAL A 15 22.75 13.65 -4.14
N LEU A 16 23.41 13.71 -2.98
CA LEU A 16 23.32 12.68 -1.94
C LEU A 16 21.90 12.51 -1.40
N LEU A 17 21.19 13.62 -1.17
CA LEU A 17 19.81 13.59 -0.68
C LEU A 17 18.86 12.97 -1.73
N ILE A 18 19.02 13.33 -2.99
CA ILE A 18 18.26 12.75 -4.11
C ILE A 18 18.58 11.26 -4.26
N ALA A 19 19.85 10.86 -4.15
CA ALA A 19 20.24 9.45 -4.20
C ALA A 19 19.64 8.66 -3.03
N LEU A 20 19.63 9.21 -1.82
CA LEU A 20 18.99 8.61 -0.65
C LEU A 20 17.49 8.45 -0.83
N VAL A 21 16.79 9.48 -1.34
CA VAL A 21 15.36 9.40 -1.64
C VAL A 21 15.09 8.31 -2.67
N ASN A 22 15.88 8.24 -3.75
CA ASN A 22 15.71 7.20 -4.77
C ASN A 22 15.98 5.78 -4.23
N VAL A 23 16.95 5.60 -3.34
CA VAL A 23 17.23 4.29 -2.71
C VAL A 23 16.10 3.88 -1.76
N VAL A 24 15.57 4.81 -0.95
CA VAL A 24 14.45 4.53 -0.04
C VAL A 24 13.16 4.23 -0.82
N VAL A 25 12.90 4.97 -1.89
CA VAL A 25 11.77 4.71 -2.81
C VAL A 25 11.96 3.40 -3.57
N GLY A 26 13.19 3.05 -3.95
CA GLY A 26 13.51 1.78 -4.60
C GLY A 26 13.34 0.57 -3.68
N PHE A 27 13.74 0.68 -2.40
CA PHE A 27 13.55 -0.39 -1.42
C PHE A 27 12.08 -0.64 -1.10
N THR A 28 11.28 0.41 -0.95
CA THR A 28 9.83 0.28 -0.74
C THR A 28 9.10 -0.34 -1.93
N PHE A 29 9.64 -0.19 -3.15
CA PHE A 29 9.11 -0.86 -4.35
C PHE A 29 9.42 -2.36 -4.43
N ASN A 30 10.48 -2.83 -3.79
CA ASN A 30 10.80 -4.25 -3.79
C ASN A 30 9.78 -5.06 -2.96
N ASP A 31 9.12 -4.41 -1.99
CA ASP A 31 8.04 -5.00 -1.20
C ASP A 31 6.72 -5.13 -2.00
N THR A 32 6.61 -4.51 -3.18
CA THR A 32 5.42 -4.62 -4.03
C THR A 32 5.21 -6.05 -4.56
N PHE A 33 6.29 -6.83 -4.73
CA PHE A 33 6.20 -8.26 -5.07
C PHE A 33 5.46 -9.09 -4.01
N LEU A 34 5.36 -8.58 -2.78
CA LEU A 34 4.65 -9.23 -1.67
C LEU A 34 3.17 -8.87 -1.62
N MET A 35 2.70 -7.87 -2.39
CA MET A 35 1.35 -7.33 -2.26
C MET A 35 0.24 -8.35 -2.59
N PRO A 36 0.31 -9.16 -3.67
CA PRO A 36 -0.71 -10.20 -3.89
C PRO A 36 -0.68 -11.32 -2.84
N LYS A 37 0.49 -11.60 -2.25
CA LYS A 37 0.60 -12.55 -1.14
C LYS A 37 -0.06 -11.99 0.12
N LEU A 38 0.19 -10.72 0.41
CA LEU A 38 -0.40 -10.00 1.54
C LEU A 38 -1.92 -9.90 1.40
N ASP A 39 -2.42 -9.59 0.20
CA ASP A 39 -3.87 -9.61 -0.11
C ASP A 39 -4.51 -10.96 0.25
N ARG A 40 -3.86 -12.08 -0.14
CA ARG A 40 -4.33 -13.42 0.23
C ARG A 40 -4.28 -13.66 1.74
N GLN A 41 -3.24 -13.20 2.44
CA GLN A 41 -3.12 -13.35 3.88
C GLN A 41 -4.23 -12.60 4.62
N ILE A 42 -4.41 -11.31 4.30
CA ILE A 42 -5.49 -10.47 4.82
C ILE A 42 -6.85 -11.12 4.54
N THR A 43 -7.09 -11.56 3.30
CA THR A 43 -8.34 -12.23 2.91
C THR A 43 -8.60 -13.47 3.76
N ASN A 44 -7.60 -14.32 3.96
CA ASN A 44 -7.75 -15.53 4.77
C ASN A 44 -8.01 -15.21 6.24
N GLU A 45 -7.32 -14.23 6.82
CA GLU A 45 -7.53 -13.81 8.21
C GLU A 45 -8.92 -13.20 8.43
N MET A 46 -9.50 -12.55 7.41
CA MET A 46 -10.88 -12.05 7.46
C MET A 46 -11.92 -13.15 7.38
N LEU A 47 -11.67 -14.20 6.58
CA LEU A 47 -12.59 -15.31 6.37
C LEU A 47 -12.51 -16.36 7.49
N GLU A 48 -11.32 -16.57 8.05
CA GLU A 48 -11.03 -17.58 9.07
C GLU A 48 -10.30 -16.95 10.27
N PRO A 49 -10.93 -15.98 10.97
CA PRO A 49 -10.26 -15.23 12.03
C PRO A 49 -9.79 -16.17 13.15
N GLN A 50 -8.56 -15.96 13.61
CA GLN A 50 -7.96 -16.69 14.73
C GLN A 50 -7.83 -15.81 15.97
N PRO A 51 -8.07 -16.32 17.18
CA PRO A 51 -7.88 -15.56 18.41
C PRO A 51 -6.48 -14.95 18.50
N GLY A 52 -6.40 -13.66 18.79
CA GLY A 52 -5.14 -12.91 18.87
C GLY A 52 -4.60 -12.39 17.53
N GLY A 53 -5.21 -12.73 16.39
CA GLY A 53 -4.78 -12.25 15.06
C GLY A 53 -5.17 -10.80 14.75
N GLY A 54 -6.06 -10.18 15.52
CA GLY A 54 -6.60 -8.85 15.23
C GLY A 54 -5.55 -7.74 15.03
N PRO A 55 -4.56 -7.58 15.92
CA PRO A 55 -3.49 -6.59 15.73
C PRO A 55 -2.63 -6.83 14.49
N HIS A 56 -2.41 -8.11 14.14
CA HIS A 56 -1.67 -8.50 12.95
C HIS A 56 -2.42 -8.08 11.69
N LEU A 57 -3.70 -8.45 11.59
CA LEU A 57 -4.57 -8.07 10.49
C LEU A 57 -4.64 -6.55 10.28
N LEU A 58 -4.76 -5.75 11.35
CA LEU A 58 -4.73 -4.29 11.26
C LEU A 58 -3.40 -3.78 10.69
N GLY A 59 -2.28 -4.34 11.16
CA GLY A 59 -0.95 -3.99 10.68
C GLY A 59 -0.76 -4.33 9.19
N GLU A 60 -1.15 -5.53 8.79
CA GLU A 60 -1.07 -5.98 7.39
C GLU A 60 -1.97 -5.16 6.47
N ALA A 61 -3.22 -4.90 6.86
CA ALA A 61 -4.14 -4.06 6.09
C ALA A 61 -3.63 -2.62 5.94
N MET A 62 -3.07 -2.04 7.00
CA MET A 62 -2.47 -0.71 6.96
C MET A 62 -1.22 -0.68 6.08
N PHE A 63 -0.38 -1.70 6.15
CA PHE A 63 0.80 -1.80 5.29
C PHE A 63 0.40 -1.96 3.82
N PHE A 64 -0.60 -2.80 3.53
CA PHE A 64 -1.16 -2.94 2.20
C PHE A 64 -1.67 -1.61 1.65
N TYR A 65 -2.47 -0.88 2.44
CA TYR A 65 -2.98 0.45 2.08
C TYR A 65 -1.84 1.41 1.72
N LYS A 66 -0.82 1.53 2.58
CA LYS A 66 0.29 2.48 2.34
C LYS A 66 1.01 2.21 1.02
N ASN A 67 1.29 0.95 0.73
CA ASN A 67 1.95 0.56 -0.51
C ASN A 67 1.06 0.78 -1.73
N LEU A 68 -0.24 0.46 -1.63
CA LEU A 68 -1.17 0.69 -2.72
C LEU A 68 -1.38 2.19 -2.99
N ASN A 69 -1.45 3.01 -1.94
CA ASN A 69 -1.55 4.46 -2.06
C ASN A 69 -0.30 5.05 -2.70
N ALA A 70 0.89 4.59 -2.34
CA ALA A 70 2.14 5.02 -2.99
C ALA A 70 2.15 4.65 -4.48
N ALA A 71 1.64 3.47 -4.85
CA ALA A 71 1.48 3.09 -6.25
C ALA A 71 0.46 3.98 -6.97
N ALA A 72 -0.64 4.33 -6.32
CA ALA A 72 -1.65 5.24 -6.87
C ALA A 72 -1.07 6.64 -7.14
N GLU A 73 -0.31 7.20 -6.18
CA GLU A 73 0.38 8.49 -6.34
C GLU A 73 1.37 8.47 -7.51
N LEU A 74 2.09 7.35 -7.71
CA LEU A 74 2.99 7.17 -8.85
C LEU A 74 2.23 7.11 -10.18
N ALA A 75 1.10 6.39 -10.23
CA ALA A 75 0.27 6.32 -11.43
C ALA A 75 -0.31 7.69 -11.81
N GLU A 76 -0.76 8.48 -10.83
CA GLU A 76 -1.18 9.87 -11.05
C GLU A 76 -0.03 10.75 -11.57
N GLY A 77 1.19 10.51 -11.06
CA GLY A 77 2.43 11.10 -11.54
C GLY A 77 2.89 10.62 -12.93
N LYS A 78 2.14 9.71 -13.57
CA LYS A 78 2.48 9.04 -14.85
C LYS A 78 3.79 8.24 -14.78
N ASP A 79 4.15 7.78 -13.60
CA ASP A 79 5.27 6.88 -13.40
C ASP A 79 4.82 5.44 -13.70
N LYS A 80 5.54 4.77 -14.59
CA LYS A 80 5.24 3.39 -15.05
C LYS A 80 5.19 2.38 -13.91
N ARG A 81 5.91 2.63 -12.83
CA ARG A 81 5.91 1.76 -11.65
C ARG A 81 4.53 1.63 -11.01
N GLY A 82 3.70 2.67 -11.05
CA GLY A 82 2.31 2.59 -10.58
C GLY A 82 1.45 1.68 -11.46
N GLU A 83 1.66 1.72 -12.78
CA GLU A 83 1.00 0.83 -13.73
C GLU A 83 1.44 -0.64 -13.57
N GLU A 84 2.73 -0.88 -13.30
CA GLU A 84 3.26 -2.23 -13.03
C GLU A 84 2.55 -2.87 -11.83
N VAL A 85 2.30 -2.12 -10.75
CA VAL A 85 1.52 -2.61 -9.59
C VAL A 85 0.11 -2.99 -10.00
N TYR A 86 -0.56 -2.17 -10.81
CA TYR A 86 -1.90 -2.47 -11.30
C TYR A 86 -1.92 -3.78 -12.11
N LEU A 87 -0.98 -3.95 -13.04
CA LEU A 87 -0.88 -5.15 -13.87
C LEU A 87 -0.59 -6.41 -13.05
N ASP A 88 0.21 -6.31 -11.99
CA ASP A 88 0.49 -7.42 -11.09
C ASP A 88 -0.78 -7.92 -10.37
N PHE A 89 -1.65 -7.00 -9.95
CA PHE A 89 -2.95 -7.35 -9.35
C PHE A 89 -3.95 -7.88 -10.37
N MET A 90 -3.92 -7.40 -11.61
CA MET A 90 -4.87 -7.83 -12.64
C MET A 90 -4.73 -9.30 -13.03
N ARG A 91 -3.56 -9.91 -12.84
CA ARG A 91 -3.36 -11.36 -13.01
C ARG A 91 -4.26 -12.19 -12.09
N ASP A 92 -4.51 -11.66 -10.91
CA ASP A 92 -5.31 -12.27 -9.85
C ASP A 92 -6.73 -11.66 -9.80
N GLY A 93 -7.09 -10.82 -10.77
CA GLY A 93 -8.40 -10.19 -10.86
C GLY A 93 -8.59 -9.00 -9.91
N GLY A 94 -7.52 -8.40 -9.39
CA GLY A 94 -7.54 -7.25 -8.46
C GLY A 94 -7.41 -7.65 -6.98
N PRO A 95 -7.39 -6.69 -6.04
CA PRO A 95 -7.28 -6.98 -4.61
C PRO A 95 -8.53 -7.73 -4.11
N HIS A 96 -8.34 -8.91 -3.53
CA HIS A 96 -9.43 -9.79 -3.11
C HIS A 96 -10.10 -9.33 -1.83
N PHE A 97 -9.36 -8.83 -0.84
CA PHE A 97 -9.93 -8.61 0.48
C PHE A 97 -10.98 -7.48 0.49
N ILE A 98 -10.93 -6.55 -0.47
CA ILE A 98 -11.96 -5.52 -0.68
C ILE A 98 -13.14 -6.01 -1.55
N LYS A 99 -13.02 -7.19 -2.19
CA LYS A 99 -14.07 -7.78 -3.05
C LYS A 99 -14.91 -8.82 -2.33
N ARG A 100 -14.50 -9.23 -1.12
CA ARG A 100 -15.15 -10.27 -0.33
C ARG A 100 -15.98 -9.66 0.78
N SER A 101 -17.15 -10.24 1.04
CA SER A 101 -17.90 -9.98 2.26
C SER A 101 -17.29 -10.74 3.43
N TYR A 102 -17.22 -10.11 4.59
CA TYR A 102 -16.72 -10.70 5.83
C TYR A 102 -17.74 -10.51 6.95
N ASP A 103 -17.75 -11.44 7.90
CA ASP A 103 -18.68 -11.41 9.03
C ASP A 103 -18.11 -10.51 10.14
N ARG A 104 -18.72 -9.35 10.29
CA ARG A 104 -18.38 -8.38 11.35
C ARG A 104 -18.47 -8.99 12.74
N GLU A 105 -19.55 -9.71 13.04
CA GLU A 105 -19.77 -10.26 14.38
C GLU A 105 -18.72 -11.32 14.67
N LEU A 106 -18.42 -12.18 13.70
CA LEU A 106 -17.35 -13.18 13.81
C LEU A 106 -15.99 -12.52 14.07
N MET A 107 -15.60 -11.54 13.26
CA MET A 107 -14.29 -10.88 13.40
C MET A 107 -14.15 -10.17 14.74
N THR A 108 -15.14 -9.34 15.10
CA THR A 108 -15.13 -8.58 16.36
C THR A 108 -15.12 -9.50 17.58
N ASN A 109 -15.89 -10.59 17.56
CA ASN A 109 -15.93 -11.57 18.65
C ASN A 109 -14.65 -12.41 18.76
N THR A 110 -14.04 -12.79 17.64
CA THR A 110 -12.84 -13.63 17.63
C THR A 110 -11.57 -12.83 17.92
N PHE A 111 -11.41 -11.65 17.31
CA PHE A 111 -10.26 -10.78 17.55
C PHE A 111 -10.36 -9.95 18.83
N LYS A 112 -11.53 -9.94 19.48
CA LYS A 112 -11.82 -9.08 20.64
C LYS A 112 -11.63 -7.60 20.32
N TRP A 113 -11.97 -7.20 19.10
CA TRP A 113 -11.88 -5.80 18.68
C TRP A 113 -12.90 -4.95 19.41
N ASN A 114 -12.44 -3.81 19.91
CA ASN A 114 -13.32 -2.76 20.38
C ASN A 114 -13.93 -1.98 19.19
N PRO A 115 -14.91 -1.09 19.43
CA PRO A 115 -15.52 -0.31 18.36
C PRO A 115 -14.52 0.53 17.53
N ASP A 116 -13.48 1.07 18.18
CA ASP A 116 -12.48 1.92 17.53
C ASP A 116 -11.60 1.10 16.56
N GLN A 117 -11.18 -0.10 16.95
CA GLN A 117 -10.40 -1.01 16.10
C GLN A 117 -11.21 -1.50 14.90
N TRP A 118 -12.51 -1.76 15.09
CA TRP A 118 -13.40 -2.06 13.97
C TRP A 118 -13.54 -0.86 13.02
N GLN A 119 -13.69 0.34 13.57
CA GLN A 119 -13.77 1.56 12.78
C GLN A 119 -12.46 1.83 12.02
N GLU A 120 -11.30 1.59 12.64
CA GLU A 120 -9.99 1.70 12.00
C GLU A 120 -9.88 0.70 10.84
N PHE A 121 -10.22 -0.57 11.06
CA PHE A 121 -10.19 -1.58 10.01
C PHE A 121 -11.07 -1.21 8.81
N THR A 122 -12.32 -0.81 9.06
CA THR A 122 -13.24 -0.39 7.99
C THR A 122 -12.78 0.87 7.25
N ALA A 123 -12.14 1.80 7.95
CA ALA A 123 -11.53 2.97 7.33
C ALA A 123 -10.36 2.60 6.40
N ILE A 124 -9.53 1.62 6.80
CA ILE A 124 -8.45 1.08 5.97
C ILE A 124 -9.01 0.42 4.71
N VAL A 125 -10.01 -0.45 4.84
CA VAL A 125 -10.68 -1.11 3.70
C VAL A 125 -11.18 -0.07 2.70
N GLY A 126 -11.92 0.95 3.17
CA GLY A 126 -12.40 2.02 2.30
C GLY A 126 -11.28 2.88 1.68
N ALA A 127 -10.15 3.04 2.36
CA ALA A 127 -8.98 3.74 1.80
C ALA A 127 -8.31 2.94 0.68
N VAL A 128 -8.28 1.61 0.83
CA VAL A 128 -7.74 0.69 -0.18
C VAL A 128 -8.62 0.67 -1.42
N GLU A 129 -9.94 0.64 -1.26
CA GLU A 129 -10.88 0.76 -2.39
C GLU A 129 -10.64 2.04 -3.20
N ARG A 130 -10.44 3.18 -2.52
CA ARG A 130 -10.15 4.45 -3.19
C ARG A 130 -8.81 4.43 -3.93
N ALA A 131 -7.75 3.96 -3.29
CA ALA A 131 -6.43 3.86 -3.92
C ALA A 131 -6.46 2.92 -5.13
N TRP A 132 -7.16 1.78 -5.03
CA TRP A 132 -7.34 0.87 -6.16
C TRP A 132 -8.07 1.52 -7.32
N LYS A 133 -9.14 2.29 -7.05
CA LYS A 133 -9.89 3.00 -8.09
C LYS A 133 -9.01 4.00 -8.85
N VAL A 134 -8.10 4.69 -8.16
CA VAL A 134 -7.13 5.60 -8.79
C VAL A 134 -6.19 4.84 -9.72
N LEU A 135 -5.71 3.67 -9.32
CA LEU A 135 -4.88 2.81 -10.18
C LEU A 135 -5.65 2.35 -11.43
N GLU A 136 -6.88 1.85 -11.26
CA GLU A 136 -7.76 1.46 -12.38
C GLU A 136 -7.96 2.60 -13.38
N ASP A 137 -8.30 3.80 -12.89
CA ASP A 137 -8.58 4.95 -13.75
C ASP A 137 -7.34 5.44 -14.51
N ASN A 138 -6.15 5.37 -13.91
CA ASN A 138 -4.92 5.76 -14.57
C ASN A 138 -4.44 4.70 -15.57
N ALA A 139 -4.59 3.41 -15.25
CA ALA A 139 -4.24 2.34 -16.18
C ALA A 139 -5.14 2.37 -17.44
N ILE A 140 -6.45 2.59 -17.28
CA ILE A 140 -7.39 2.68 -18.41
C ILE A 140 -7.10 3.89 -19.31
N LYS A 141 -6.68 5.02 -18.74
CA LYS A 141 -6.34 6.23 -19.52
C LYS A 141 -5.08 6.10 -20.38
N ASN A 142 -4.20 5.16 -20.03
CA ASN A 142 -2.92 4.95 -20.69
C ASN A 142 -2.91 3.74 -21.65
N ALA A 143 -4.01 2.98 -21.72
CA ALA A 143 -4.23 1.86 -22.64
C ALA A 143 -4.81 2.33 -23.99
#